data_AF-A0ABD7YSJ3-F1
#
_entry.id   AF-A0ABD7YSJ3-F1
#
_cell.length_a   1.000
_cell.length_b   1.000
_cell.length_c   1.000
_cell.angle_alpha   90.00
_cell.angle_beta   90.00
_cell.angle_gamma   90.00
#
_symmetry.space_group_name_H-M   'P 1'
#
loop_
_entity.id
_entity.type
_entity.pdbx_description
1 polymer ?
#
loop_
_entity_poly.entity_id
_entity_poly.type
_entity_poly.pdbx_seq_one_letter_code
_entity_poly.pdbx_strand_id
1 'polypeptide(L)'
;MEINYSKYSVKSLLEALGNIDAEAYPENYENLTREIALRKNEVQAFYAQAANAKKAKWSRLLKFISINQFFVAIIALITLVLSLSALSWVEITGSVLVFALNALSGIVLYKRIEKYYLLPYINIGLQIFAFGLGGLYFNYYGVGGIFLTVDWVSDTFRWLSASFNLGGSLFDFSNEYQLGFIQIDLLAIFYLWVIEKSLSQSRS
;
A
#
# COMPACT_ATOMS: atom_id res chain seq x y z
N MET A 1 44.97 -3.16 -21.78
CA MET A 1 44.25 -4.42 -22.03
C MET A 1 42.92 -4.05 -22.63
N GLU A 2 42.64 -4.51 -23.85
CA GLU A 2 41.42 -4.18 -24.57
C GLU A 2 40.27 -5.09 -24.12
N ILE A 3 39.15 -4.50 -23.71
CA ILE A 3 37.99 -5.23 -23.20
C ILE A 3 37.03 -5.54 -24.35
N ASN A 4 36.62 -6.81 -24.47
CA ASN A 4 35.65 -7.23 -25.48
C ASN A 4 34.20 -7.15 -24.93
N TYR A 5 33.49 -6.09 -25.31
CA TYR A 5 32.11 -5.83 -24.89
C TYR A 5 31.03 -6.61 -25.65
N SER A 6 31.34 -7.23 -26.80
CA SER A 6 30.35 -7.98 -27.60
C SER A 6 29.72 -9.17 -26.87
N LYS A 7 30.43 -9.73 -25.88
CA LYS A 7 29.96 -10.86 -25.06
C LYS A 7 29.12 -10.43 -23.86
N TYR A 8 28.98 -9.13 -23.62
CA TYR A 8 28.30 -8.62 -22.44
C TYR A 8 26.79 -8.70 -22.65
N SER A 9 26.08 -9.01 -21.56
CA SER A 9 24.62 -8.79 -21.52
C SER A 9 24.33 -7.29 -21.55
N VAL A 10 23.14 -6.89 -22.01
CA VAL A 10 22.72 -5.47 -21.97
C VAL A 10 22.85 -4.89 -20.56
N LYS A 11 22.49 -5.66 -19.53
CA LYS A 11 22.66 -5.26 -18.13
C LYS A 11 24.14 -4.95 -17.82
N SER A 12 25.04 -5.86 -18.20
CA SER A 12 26.48 -5.72 -17.97
C SER A 12 27.09 -4.55 -18.75
N LEU A 13 26.61 -4.26 -19.96
CA LEU A 13 27.03 -3.09 -20.74
C LEU A 13 26.66 -1.78 -20.03
N LEU A 14 25.42 -1.68 -19.54
CA LEU A 14 24.95 -0.49 -18.83
C LEU A 14 25.63 -0.31 -17.47
N GLU A 15 25.91 -1.41 -16.77
CA GLU A 15 26.67 -1.40 -15.52
C GLU A 15 28.13 -1.01 -15.75
N ALA A 16 28.77 -1.50 -16.82
CA ALA A 16 30.10 -1.08 -17.21
C ALA A 16 30.13 0.42 -17.57
N LEU A 17 29.10 0.94 -18.25
CA LEU A 17 29.03 2.34 -18.64
C LEU A 17 28.94 3.28 -17.43
N GLY A 18 28.23 2.86 -16.38
CA GLY A 18 28.12 3.64 -15.15
C GLY A 18 29.37 3.66 -14.26
N ASN A 19 30.31 2.74 -14.48
CA ASN A 19 31.45 2.52 -13.59
C ASN A 19 32.82 2.74 -14.26
N ILE A 20 32.89 2.85 -15.59
CA ILE A 20 34.14 3.07 -16.31
C ILE A 20 34.61 4.52 -16.14
N ASP A 21 35.90 4.69 -15.83
CA ASP A 21 36.56 5.98 -15.84
C ASP A 21 36.96 6.33 -17.29
N ALA A 22 36.26 7.31 -17.86
CA ALA A 22 36.46 7.74 -19.24
C ALA A 22 37.80 8.48 -19.46
N GLU A 23 38.38 9.08 -18.41
CA GLU A 23 39.66 9.79 -18.49
C GLU A 23 40.82 8.80 -18.36
N ALA A 24 40.71 7.83 -17.46
CA ALA A 24 41.73 6.81 -17.26
C ALA A 24 41.74 5.74 -18.39
N TYR A 25 40.60 5.45 -19.02
CA TYR A 25 40.47 4.40 -20.04
C TYR A 25 39.64 4.83 -21.27
N PRO A 26 40.10 5.82 -22.05
CA PRO A 26 39.33 6.41 -23.15
C PRO A 26 38.99 5.41 -24.28
N GLU A 27 39.93 4.53 -24.66
CA GLU A 27 39.70 3.54 -25.73
C GLU A 27 38.61 2.51 -25.35
N ASN A 28 38.63 2.03 -24.10
CA ASN A 28 37.62 1.10 -23.59
C ASN A 28 36.26 1.78 -23.45
N TYR A 29 36.23 3.07 -23.08
CA TYR A 29 34.99 3.87 -23.06
C TYR A 29 34.38 4.03 -24.45
N GLU A 30 35.20 4.33 -25.46
CA GLU A 30 34.75 4.44 -26.85
C GLU A 30 34.21 3.10 -27.38
N ASN A 31 34.93 2.01 -27.12
CA ASN A 31 34.50 0.67 -27.51
C ASN A 31 33.17 0.26 -26.85
N LEU A 32 32.99 0.58 -25.57
CA LEU A 32 31.75 0.32 -24.83
C LEU A 32 30.57 1.12 -25.38
N THR A 33 30.76 2.42 -25.59
CA THR A 33 29.70 3.30 -26.12
C THR A 33 29.31 2.93 -27.55
N ARG A 34 30.28 2.52 -28.38
CA ARG A 34 30.04 1.98 -29.73
C ARG A 34 29.21 0.70 -29.69
N GLU A 35 29.55 -0.24 -28.81
CA GLU A 35 28.80 -1.49 -28.63
C GLU A 35 27.35 -1.23 -28.17
N ILE A 36 27.16 -0.30 -27.24
CA ILE A 36 25.82 0.13 -26.78
C ILE A 36 25.03 0.78 -27.93
N ALA A 37 25.68 1.60 -28.77
CA ALA A 37 25.04 2.22 -29.92
C ALA A 37 24.65 1.19 -30.99
N LEU A 38 25.49 0.18 -31.25
CA LEU A 38 25.20 -0.92 -32.16
C LEU A 38 23.99 -1.73 -31.68
N ARG A 39 23.86 -1.95 -30.38
CA ARG A 39 22.78 -2.74 -29.76
C ARG A 39 21.63 -1.88 -29.22
N LYS A 40 21.43 -0.68 -29.77
CA LYS A 40 20.41 0.29 -29.33
C LYS A 40 19.02 -0.32 -29.14
N ASN A 41 18.57 -1.19 -30.05
CA ASN A 41 17.27 -1.83 -29.97
C ASN A 41 17.13 -2.76 -28.75
N GLU A 42 18.18 -3.52 -28.43
CA GLU A 42 18.20 -4.40 -27.25
C GLU A 42 18.23 -3.58 -25.96
N VAL A 43 18.99 -2.48 -25.96
CA VAL A 43 19.05 -1.53 -24.83
C VAL A 43 17.67 -0.90 -24.60
N GLN A 44 16.99 -0.45 -25.66
CA GLN A 44 15.63 0.08 -25.56
C GLN A 44 14.64 -0.99 -25.06
N ALA A 45 14.73 -2.22 -25.56
CA ALA A 45 13.89 -3.33 -25.11
C ALA A 45 14.12 -3.65 -23.62
N PHE A 46 15.37 -3.62 -23.15
CA PHE A 46 15.71 -3.80 -21.74
C PHE A 46 15.07 -2.73 -20.86
N TYR A 47 15.16 -1.45 -21.24
CA TYR A 47 14.50 -0.36 -20.50
C TYR A 47 12.98 -0.48 -20.52
N ALA A 48 12.39 -0.83 -21.67
CA ALA A 48 10.95 -1.06 -21.78
C ALA A 48 10.48 -2.22 -20.90
N GLN A 49 11.24 -3.32 -20.86
CA GLN A 49 10.96 -4.47 -20.01
C GLN A 49 11.06 -4.10 -18.53
N ALA A 50 12.09 -3.35 -18.13
CA ALA A 50 12.25 -2.87 -16.76
C ALA A 50 11.09 -1.95 -16.33
N ALA A 51 10.67 -1.03 -17.21
CA ALA A 51 9.53 -0.15 -16.97
C ALA A 51 8.22 -0.95 -16.83
N ASN A 52 7.99 -1.94 -17.71
CA ASN A 52 6.82 -2.81 -17.66
C ASN A 52 6.80 -3.67 -16.38
N ALA A 53 7.95 -4.20 -15.96
CA ALA A 53 8.07 -4.96 -14.71
C ALA A 53 7.73 -4.09 -13.49
N LYS A 54 8.19 -2.83 -13.48
CA LYS A 54 7.86 -1.85 -12.43
C LYS A 54 6.37 -1.54 -12.42
N LYS A 55 5.75 -1.25 -13.57
CA LYS A 55 4.30 -1.04 -13.70
C LYS A 55 3.51 -2.26 -13.23
N ALA A 56 3.94 -3.48 -13.59
CA ALA A 56 3.32 -4.72 -13.14
C ALA A 56 3.43 -4.93 -11.62
N LYS A 57 4.56 -4.57 -11.00
CA LYS A 57 4.73 -4.63 -9.53
C LYS A 57 3.68 -3.77 -8.81
N TRP A 58 3.57 -2.49 -9.18
CA TRP A 58 2.58 -1.59 -8.58
C TRP A 58 1.15 -2.03 -8.87
N SER A 59 0.92 -2.59 -10.07
CA SER A 59 -0.37 -3.14 -10.44
C SER A 59 -0.81 -4.27 -9.51
N ARG A 60 0.10 -5.21 -9.21
CA ARG A 60 -0.14 -6.31 -8.28
C ARG A 60 -0.41 -5.82 -6.85
N LEU A 61 0.37 -4.85 -6.37
CA LEU A 61 0.18 -4.28 -5.03
C LEU A 61 -1.18 -3.59 -4.89
N LEU A 62 -1.61 -2.79 -5.88
CA LEU A 62 -2.95 -2.21 -5.88
C LEU A 62 -4.06 -3.27 -5.88
N LYS A 63 -3.90 -4.34 -6.65
CA LYS A 63 -4.86 -5.45 -6.67
C LYS A 63 -4.94 -6.14 -5.31
N PHE A 64 -3.81 -6.32 -4.65
CA PHE A 64 -3.77 -6.85 -3.28
C PHE A 64 -4.53 -5.95 -2.30
N ILE A 65 -4.28 -4.63 -2.33
CA ILE A 65 -5.01 -3.67 -1.48
C ILE A 65 -6.51 -3.74 -1.75
N SER A 66 -6.91 -3.71 -3.03
CA SER A 66 -8.31 -3.84 -3.44
C SER A 66 -8.99 -5.11 -2.88
N ILE A 67 -8.32 -6.25 -2.96
CA ILE A 67 -8.81 -7.52 -2.41
C ILE A 67 -9.00 -7.43 -0.90
N ASN A 68 -8.05 -6.82 -0.17
CA ASN A 68 -8.20 -6.61 1.27
C ASN A 68 -9.43 -5.74 1.57
N GLN A 69 -9.66 -4.66 0.82
CA GLN A 69 -10.87 -3.84 1.03
C GLN A 69 -12.15 -4.66 0.79
N PHE A 70 -12.19 -5.53 -0.22
CA PHE A 70 -13.33 -6.44 -0.41
C PHE A 70 -13.52 -7.41 0.76
N PHE A 71 -12.43 -7.95 1.31
CA PHE A 71 -12.53 -8.80 2.50
C PHE A 71 -13.10 -8.05 3.70
N VAL A 72 -12.66 -6.81 3.98
CA VAL A 72 -13.26 -5.98 5.05
C VAL A 72 -14.75 -5.80 4.81
N ALA A 73 -15.15 -5.48 3.58
CA ALA A 73 -16.56 -5.30 3.24
C ALA A 73 -17.36 -6.59 3.51
N ILE A 74 -16.88 -7.74 3.06
CA ILE A 74 -17.54 -9.03 3.29
C ILE A 74 -17.69 -9.31 4.78
N ILE A 75 -16.63 -9.10 5.56
CA ILE A 75 -16.65 -9.30 7.01
C ILE A 75 -17.67 -8.36 7.67
N ALA A 76 -17.64 -7.07 7.34
CA ALA A 76 -18.60 -6.10 7.87
C ALA A 76 -20.04 -6.48 7.55
N LEU A 77 -20.30 -6.98 6.34
CA LEU A 77 -21.62 -7.47 5.95
C LEU A 77 -22.03 -8.71 6.74
N ILE A 78 -21.12 -9.68 6.92
CA ILE A 78 -21.39 -10.89 7.72
C ILE A 78 -21.68 -10.51 9.16
N THR A 79 -20.84 -9.68 9.79
CA THR A 79 -21.04 -9.22 11.17
C THR A 79 -22.36 -8.48 11.32
N LEU A 80 -22.71 -7.60 10.38
CA LEU A 80 -24.01 -6.91 10.38
C LEU A 80 -25.17 -7.90 10.34
N VAL A 81 -25.12 -8.91 9.47
CA VAL A 81 -26.20 -9.90 9.33
C VAL A 81 -26.30 -10.78 10.58
N LEU A 82 -25.18 -11.24 11.13
CA LEU A 82 -25.16 -12.12 12.31
C LEU A 82 -25.55 -11.40 13.60
N SER A 83 -25.29 -10.10 13.71
CA SER A 83 -25.55 -9.30 14.91
C SER A 83 -26.81 -8.44 14.80
N LEU A 84 -27.55 -8.49 13.69
CA LEU A 84 -28.63 -7.55 13.38
C LEU A 84 -29.68 -7.36 14.50
N SER A 85 -30.01 -8.42 15.23
CA SER A 85 -30.99 -8.38 16.32
C SER A 85 -30.50 -7.70 17.61
N ALA A 86 -29.18 -7.55 17.75
CA ALA A 86 -28.54 -6.97 18.93
C ALA A 86 -28.03 -5.54 18.70
N LEU A 87 -27.98 -5.09 17.45
CA LEU A 87 -27.47 -3.76 17.09
C LEU A 87 -28.57 -2.69 17.13
N SER A 88 -28.20 -1.52 17.64
CA SER A 88 -28.96 -0.28 17.50
C SER A 88 -28.96 0.21 16.05
N TRP A 89 -29.91 1.10 15.72
CA TRP A 89 -29.97 1.74 14.40
C TRP A 89 -28.70 2.52 14.03
N VAL A 90 -27.99 3.06 15.03
CA VAL A 90 -26.73 3.79 14.83
C VAL A 90 -25.63 2.82 14.39
N GLU A 91 -25.48 1.69 15.08
CA GLU A 91 -24.48 0.66 14.76
C GLU A 91 -24.77 -0.01 13.41
N ILE A 92 -26.05 -0.25 13.08
CA ILE A 92 -26.46 -0.73 11.75
C ILE A 92 -26.03 0.25 10.67
N THR A 93 -26.33 1.54 10.86
CA THR A 93 -25.96 2.59 9.89
C THR A 93 -24.44 2.68 9.74
N GLY A 94 -23.70 2.68 10.85
CA GLY A 94 -22.23 2.65 10.84
C GLY A 94 -21.68 1.45 10.09
N SER A 95 -22.21 0.24 10.34
CA SER A 95 -21.79 -1.00 9.67
C SER A 95 -22.06 -0.97 8.16
N VAL A 96 -23.21 -0.42 7.73
CA VAL A 96 -23.52 -0.23 6.30
C VAL A 96 -22.55 0.74 5.66
N LEU A 97 -22.16 1.82 6.35
CA LEU A 97 -21.15 2.76 5.87
C LEU A 97 -19.77 2.10 5.74
N VAL A 98 -19.34 1.31 6.74
CA VAL A 98 -18.11 0.50 6.66
C VAL A 98 -18.13 -0.40 5.43
N PHE A 99 -19.21 -1.15 5.26
CA PHE A 99 -19.39 -2.04 4.12
C PHE A 99 -19.26 -1.27 2.79
N ALA A 100 -20.01 -0.19 2.65
CA ALA A 100 -20.07 0.58 1.42
C ALA A 100 -18.71 1.23 1.09
N LEU A 101 -18.05 1.86 2.07
CA LEU A 101 -16.76 2.51 1.87
C LEU A 101 -15.68 1.51 1.42
N ASN A 102 -15.60 0.34 2.08
CA ASN A 102 -14.62 -0.69 1.72
C ASN A 102 -14.95 -1.33 0.36
N ALA A 103 -16.22 -1.66 0.09
CA ALA A 103 -16.61 -2.27 -1.18
C ALA A 103 -16.35 -1.33 -2.36
N LEU A 104 -16.76 -0.07 -2.25
CA LEU A 104 -16.57 0.92 -3.30
C LEU A 104 -15.09 1.29 -3.47
N SER A 105 -14.33 1.44 -2.38
CA SER A 105 -12.87 1.60 -2.43
C SER A 105 -12.21 0.43 -3.15
N GLY A 106 -12.59 -0.80 -2.80
CA GLY A 106 -12.15 -2.02 -3.46
C GLY A 106 -12.40 -2.00 -4.97
N ILE A 107 -13.60 -1.60 -5.40
CA ILE A 107 -13.97 -1.47 -6.83
C ILE A 107 -13.11 -0.41 -7.53
N VAL A 108 -12.98 0.78 -6.95
CA VAL A 108 -12.21 1.88 -7.53
C VAL A 108 -10.75 1.46 -7.73
N LEU A 109 -10.13 0.83 -6.73
CA LEU A 109 -8.75 0.34 -6.81
C LEU A 109 -8.60 -0.81 -7.80
N TYR A 110 -9.56 -1.75 -7.84
CA TYR A 110 -9.54 -2.88 -8.77
C TYR A 110 -9.61 -2.43 -10.23
N LYS A 111 -10.60 -1.57 -10.53
CA LYS A 111 -10.88 -1.05 -11.87
C LYS A 111 -10.01 0.14 -12.26
N ARG A 112 -9.20 0.66 -11.33
CA ARG A 112 -8.32 1.83 -11.51
C ARG A 112 -9.07 3.08 -11.98
N ILE A 113 -10.22 3.36 -11.39
CA ILE A 113 -11.05 4.49 -11.82
C ILE A 113 -10.49 5.80 -11.25
N GLU A 114 -9.54 6.41 -11.96
CA GLU A 114 -8.74 7.56 -11.50
C GLU A 114 -9.57 8.71 -10.90
N LYS A 115 -10.73 9.00 -11.49
CA LYS A 115 -11.66 10.05 -11.03
C LYS A 115 -12.14 9.88 -9.57
N TYR A 116 -12.19 8.66 -9.05
CA TYR A 116 -12.76 8.36 -7.74
C TYR A 116 -11.74 7.93 -6.69
N TYR A 117 -10.43 8.12 -6.94
CA TYR A 117 -9.38 7.71 -5.98
C TYR A 117 -9.46 8.40 -4.62
N LEU A 118 -10.11 9.57 -4.53
CA LEU A 118 -10.39 10.22 -3.26
C LEU A 118 -11.12 9.29 -2.27
N LEU A 119 -11.98 8.40 -2.77
CA LEU A 119 -12.72 7.46 -1.94
C LEU A 119 -11.79 6.44 -1.24
N PRO A 120 -10.89 5.72 -1.94
CA PRO A 120 -9.85 4.93 -1.29
C PRO A 120 -8.95 5.71 -0.32
N TYR A 121 -8.58 6.96 -0.63
CA TYR A 121 -7.78 7.78 0.28
C TYR A 121 -8.52 8.07 1.58
N ILE A 122 -9.79 8.46 1.51
CA ILE A 122 -10.60 8.70 2.70
C ILE A 122 -10.79 7.39 3.48
N ASN A 123 -11.16 6.31 2.77
CA ASN A 123 -11.41 5.03 3.41
C ASN A 123 -10.19 4.51 4.17
N ILE A 124 -9.05 4.40 3.50
CA ILE A 124 -7.82 3.89 4.13
C ILE A 124 -7.25 4.92 5.10
N GLY A 125 -7.44 6.22 4.86
CA GLY A 125 -7.03 7.29 5.77
C GLY A 125 -7.74 7.21 7.12
N LEU A 126 -9.03 6.90 7.14
CA LEU A 126 -9.77 6.62 8.37
C LEU A 126 -9.20 5.40 9.11
N GLN A 127 -8.54 4.46 8.40
CA GLN A 127 -7.97 3.26 9.01
C GLN A 127 -6.62 3.50 9.71
N ILE A 128 -6.02 4.67 9.51
CA ILE A 128 -4.71 4.99 10.09
C ILE A 128 -4.79 5.14 11.59
N PHE A 129 -5.87 5.71 12.12
CA PHE A 129 -5.94 6.05 13.53
C PHE A 129 -7.04 5.24 14.21
N ALA A 130 -6.73 4.74 15.39
CA ALA A 130 -7.73 4.30 16.35
C ALA A 130 -7.39 4.90 17.70
N PHE A 131 -8.40 5.20 18.51
CA PHE A 131 -8.17 5.75 19.83
C PHE A 131 -9.33 5.42 20.76
N GLY A 132 -9.01 5.32 22.03
CA GLY A 132 -9.95 5.25 23.12
C GLY A 132 -9.63 6.34 24.12
N LEU A 133 -10.58 7.25 24.38
CA LEU A 133 -10.45 8.38 25.31
C LEU A 133 -11.65 8.45 26.25
N GLY A 134 -11.48 8.00 27.49
CA GLY A 134 -12.56 7.91 28.47
C GLY A 134 -13.60 6.87 28.03
N GLY A 135 -14.80 7.32 27.66
CA GLY A 135 -15.86 6.48 27.09
C GLY A 135 -16.01 6.57 25.56
N LEU A 136 -15.17 7.37 24.88
CA LEU A 136 -15.18 7.47 23.42
C LEU A 136 -14.20 6.46 22.83
N TYR A 137 -14.68 5.65 21.89
CA TYR A 137 -13.88 4.68 21.17
C TYR A 137 -14.09 4.83 19.66
N PHE A 138 -13.00 5.07 18.95
CA PHE A 138 -12.95 5.08 17.50
C PHE A 138 -12.01 3.98 17.04
N ASN A 139 -12.51 3.04 16.24
CA ASN A 139 -11.67 2.00 15.70
C ASN A 139 -12.11 1.48 14.33
N TYR A 140 -11.52 2.06 13.28
CA TYR A 140 -11.73 1.61 11.93
C TYR A 140 -10.53 0.81 11.40
N TYR A 141 -10.59 -0.52 11.39
CA TYR A 141 -9.50 -1.35 10.86
C TYR A 141 -9.81 -2.00 9.52
N GLY A 142 -8.73 -2.21 8.76
CA GLY A 142 -8.70 -3.09 7.59
C GLY A 142 -8.71 -4.57 7.98
N VAL A 143 -8.28 -5.45 7.06
CA VAL A 143 -8.00 -6.86 7.39
C VAL A 143 -6.64 -6.93 8.06
N GLY A 144 -6.64 -6.88 9.40
CA GLY A 144 -5.42 -6.80 10.20
C GLY A 144 -4.69 -5.46 10.08
N GLY A 145 -3.61 -5.32 10.86
CA GLY A 145 -2.74 -4.15 10.80
C GLY A 145 -1.46 -4.30 11.62
N ILE A 146 -0.57 -3.33 11.43
CA ILE A 146 0.68 -3.21 12.19
C ILE A 146 0.57 -1.92 12.97
N PHE A 147 0.35 -2.04 14.28
CA PHE A 147 -0.04 -0.91 15.10
C PHE A 147 1.11 -0.43 15.97
N LEU A 148 1.37 0.87 15.91
CA LEU A 148 2.07 1.58 16.98
C LEU A 148 1.02 2.01 17.98
N THR A 149 1.11 1.47 19.18
CA THR A 149 0.14 1.70 20.26
C THR A 149 0.80 2.51 21.35
N VAL A 150 0.16 3.57 21.79
CA VAL A 150 0.45 4.22 23.08
C VAL A 150 -0.78 3.99 23.93
N ASP A 151 -0.65 3.11 24.90
CA ASP A 151 -1.67 2.82 25.91
C ASP A 151 -1.14 3.33 27.25
N TRP A 152 -1.90 4.22 27.89
CA TRP A 152 -1.54 4.82 29.18
C TRP A 152 -2.51 4.44 30.29
N VAL A 153 -3.47 3.55 30.02
CA VAL A 153 -4.37 2.97 31.03
C VAL A 153 -3.94 1.55 31.37
N SER A 154 -3.33 0.83 30.44
CA SER A 154 -2.74 -0.48 30.72
C SER A 154 -1.43 -0.36 31.49
N ASP A 155 -1.30 -1.12 32.58
CA ASP A 155 -0.03 -1.31 33.30
C ASP A 155 1.05 -1.99 32.42
N THR A 156 0.66 -2.58 31.29
CA THR A 156 1.57 -3.13 30.29
C THR A 156 1.76 -2.15 29.13
N PHE A 157 2.88 -1.43 29.15
CA PHE A 157 3.31 -0.59 28.04
C PHE A 157 3.59 -1.44 26.78
N ARG A 158 2.65 -1.45 25.83
CA ARG A 158 2.80 -2.11 24.51
C ARG A 158 3.04 -1.07 23.42
N TRP A 159 4.31 -0.82 23.08
CA TRP A 159 4.68 0.25 22.13
C TRP A 159 4.53 -0.18 20.65
N LEU A 160 4.67 -1.47 20.38
CA LEU A 160 4.50 -2.07 19.05
C LEU A 160 3.67 -3.35 19.19
N SER A 161 2.59 -3.43 18.41
CA SER A 161 1.72 -4.60 18.35
C SER A 161 1.35 -4.90 16.91
N ALA A 162 1.59 -6.13 16.46
CA ALA A 162 0.98 -6.63 15.25
C ALA A 162 -0.27 -7.42 15.65
N SER A 163 -1.44 -7.04 15.13
CA SER A 163 -2.66 -7.78 15.39
C SER A 163 -3.46 -7.96 14.11
N PHE A 164 -4.10 -9.12 14.02
CA PHE A 164 -5.01 -9.40 12.93
C PHE A 164 -6.44 -9.17 13.44
N ASN A 165 -6.92 -7.95 13.27
CA ASN A 165 -8.29 -7.58 13.62
C ASN A 165 -9.17 -7.62 12.36
N LEU A 166 -10.28 -8.33 12.43
CA LEU A 166 -11.23 -8.51 11.34
C LEU A 166 -12.49 -7.72 11.65
N GLY A 167 -12.71 -6.63 10.91
CA GLY A 167 -13.87 -5.76 11.09
C GLY A 167 -13.63 -4.70 12.17
N GLY A 168 -13.56 -3.43 11.74
CA GLY A 168 -13.58 -2.28 12.63
C GLY A 168 -15.01 -1.81 12.92
N SER A 169 -15.21 -1.17 14.06
CA SER A 169 -16.40 -0.43 14.42
C SER A 169 -16.11 1.07 14.28
N LEU A 170 -16.84 1.76 13.40
CA LEU A 170 -16.57 3.18 13.14
C LEU A 170 -16.74 4.05 14.39
N PHE A 171 -17.65 3.71 15.29
CA PHE A 171 -17.87 4.43 16.55
C PHE A 171 -18.66 3.53 17.51
N ASP A 172 -18.05 3.19 18.64
CA ASP A 172 -18.76 2.60 19.77
C ASP A 172 -18.63 3.52 20.98
N PHE A 173 -19.70 3.62 21.77
CA PHE A 173 -19.65 4.18 23.11
C PHE A 173 -19.39 3.02 24.07
N SER A 174 -18.19 2.95 24.66
CA SER A 174 -17.91 1.92 25.66
C SER A 174 -18.57 2.29 26.98
N ASN A 175 -19.22 1.32 27.62
CA ASN A 175 -19.64 1.45 29.02
C ASN A 175 -18.46 1.31 29.99
N GLU A 176 -17.27 0.94 29.50
CA GLU A 176 -16.04 0.95 30.28
C GLU A 176 -15.49 2.38 30.34
N TYR A 177 -15.47 2.95 31.55
CA TYR A 177 -15.18 4.36 31.83
C TYR A 177 -13.70 4.77 31.70
N GLN A 178 -12.80 3.87 31.28
CA GLN A 178 -11.36 4.12 31.24
C GLN A 178 -10.69 3.52 30.00
N LEU A 179 -11.04 4.02 28.82
CA LEU A 179 -10.19 3.85 27.65
C LEU A 179 -9.13 4.96 27.60
N GLY A 180 -7.88 4.59 27.32
CA GLY A 180 -6.78 5.55 27.17
C GLY A 180 -5.68 5.01 26.30
N PHE A 181 -5.95 4.98 25.00
CA PHE A 181 -4.96 4.58 24.01
C PHE A 181 -5.07 5.39 22.72
N ILE A 182 -3.96 5.50 22.00
CA ILE A 182 -3.89 5.92 20.59
C ILE A 182 -3.13 4.85 19.82
N GLN A 183 -3.64 4.50 18.66
CA GLN A 183 -3.13 3.50 17.75
C GLN A 183 -2.94 4.08 16.36
N ILE A 184 -1.79 3.81 15.75
CA ILE A 184 -1.47 4.18 14.39
C ILE A 184 -1.21 2.92 13.57
N ASP A 185 -2.01 2.68 12.54
CA ASP A 185 -1.83 1.56 11.60
C ASP A 185 -0.82 1.90 10.50
N LEU A 186 0.37 1.32 10.62
CA LEU A 186 1.43 1.45 9.63
C LEU A 186 1.09 0.75 8.30
N LEU A 187 0.23 -0.26 8.32
CA LEU A 187 -0.20 -0.96 7.10
C LEU A 187 -1.11 -0.06 6.26
N ALA A 188 -2.04 0.65 6.90
CA ALA A 188 -2.88 1.65 6.23
C ALA A 188 -2.05 2.77 5.61
N ILE A 189 -1.03 3.28 6.34
CA ILE A 189 -0.08 4.27 5.80
C ILE A 189 0.65 3.73 4.57
N PHE A 190 1.13 2.48 4.65
CA PHE A 190 1.77 1.82 3.52
C PHE A 190 0.83 1.69 2.31
N TYR A 191 -0.44 1.36 2.52
CA TYR A 191 -1.43 1.29 1.44
C TYR A 191 -1.63 2.64 0.75
N LEU A 192 -1.74 3.73 1.51
CA LEU A 192 -1.81 5.08 0.93
C LEU A 192 -0.57 5.40 0.09
N TRP A 193 0.61 5.08 0.59
CA TRP A 193 1.86 5.28 -0.15
C TRP A 193 1.91 4.47 -1.45
N VAL A 194 1.44 3.22 -1.44
CA VAL A 194 1.34 2.39 -2.65
C VAL A 194 0.37 2.99 -3.66
N ILE A 195 -0.78 3.49 -3.21
CA ILE A 195 -1.78 4.14 -4.08
C ILE A 195 -1.16 5.36 -4.76
N GLU A 196 -0.52 6.23 -3.99
CA GLU A 196 0.15 7.44 -4.49
C GLU A 196 1.25 7.10 -5.50
N LYS A 197 2.12 6.14 -5.17
CA LYS A 197 3.17 5.69 -6.07
C LYS A 197 2.59 5.09 -7.35
N SER A 198 1.52 4.31 -7.28
CA SER A 198 0.90 3.75 -8.47
C SER A 198 0.28 4.80 -9.39
N LEU A 199 -0.31 5.87 -8.84
CA LEU A 199 -0.85 6.99 -9.63
C LEU A 199 0.26 7.81 -10.29
N SER A 200 1.36 8.06 -9.58
CA SER A 200 2.51 8.78 -10.18
C SER A 200 3.11 8.06 -11.38
N GLN A 201 3.04 6.72 -11.43
CA GLN A 201 3.55 5.90 -12.53
C GLN A 201 2.56 5.73 -13.69
N SER A 202 1.27 6.06 -13.51
CA SER A 202 0.29 6.08 -14.62
C SER A 202 0.32 7.39 -15.39
N ARG A 203 0.70 8.49 -14.73
CA ARG A 203 0.81 9.84 -15.31
C ARG A 203 2.12 10.10 -16.08
N SER A 204 3.09 9.18 -16.00
CA SER A 204 4.40 9.23 -16.69
C SER A 204 4.48 8.25 -17.84
#